data_AF-A0A1H1D8L4-F1
#
_entry.id   AF-A0A1H1D8L4-F1
#
_cell.length_a   1.000
_cell.length_b   1.000
_cell.length_c   1.000
_cell.angle_alpha   90.00
_cell.angle_beta   90.00
_cell.angle_gamma   90.00
#
_symmetry.space_group_name_H-M   'P 1'
#
loop_
_entity.id
_entity.type
_entity.pdbx_description
1 polymer ?
#
loop_
_entity_poly.entity_id
_entity_poly.type
_entity_poly.pdbx_seq_one_letter_code
_entity_poly.pdbx_strand_id
1 'polypeptide(L)'
;MARKPHWSGTEAPSVWPPDRYEVRCTFAPPDYAMNDRYHFAEFAYEAARRARDIGLARQIQVIRLSDGAVLFDLLTGREVPIAEW
;
A
#
# COMPACT_ATOMS: atom_id res chain seq x y z
N MET A 1 37.72 3.07 23.23
CA MET A 1 36.92 2.91 21.99
C MET A 1 36.32 1.51 21.99
N ALA A 2 35.01 1.35 22.16
CA ALA A 2 34.35 0.05 22.19
C ALA A 2 33.90 -0.34 20.76
N ARG A 3 34.30 -1.53 20.29
CA ARG A 3 33.84 -2.08 19.00
C ARG A 3 32.35 -2.41 19.12
N LYS A 4 31.52 -1.82 18.27
CA LYS A 4 30.11 -2.19 18.15
C LYS A 4 30.05 -3.65 17.63
N PRO A 5 29.24 -4.52 18.24
CA PRO A 5 29.04 -5.86 17.70
C PRO A 5 28.42 -5.74 16.31
N HIS A 6 29.04 -6.38 15.32
CA HIS A 6 28.42 -6.58 14.02
C HIS A 6 27.54 -7.83 14.15
N TRP A 7 26.23 -7.67 14.07
CA TRP A 7 25.33 -8.80 13.92
C TRP A 7 25.38 -9.22 12.46
N SER A 8 26.18 -10.22 12.14
CA SER A 8 26.13 -10.91 10.84
C SER A 8 25.04 -11.97 10.91
N GLY A 9 23.78 -11.54 10.81
CA GLY A 9 22.65 -12.44 10.62
C GLY A 9 22.31 -12.50 9.14
N THR A 10 22.45 -13.67 8.51
CA THR A 10 21.72 -13.96 7.27
C THR A 10 20.24 -13.74 7.58
N GLU A 11 19.59 -12.84 6.85
CA GLU A 11 18.18 -12.51 7.05
C GLU A 11 17.36 -13.80 6.90
N ALA A 12 16.72 -14.23 8.00
CA ALA A 12 15.86 -15.41 7.97
C ALA A 12 14.70 -15.13 7.00
N PRO A 13 14.27 -16.12 6.20
CA PRO A 13 13.13 -15.93 5.31
C PRO A 13 11.92 -15.46 6.14
N SER A 14 11.25 -14.40 5.67
CA SER A 14 10.04 -13.89 6.30
C SER A 14 9.01 -15.02 6.41
N VAL A 15 8.49 -15.22 7.63
CA VAL A 15 7.37 -16.15 7.87
C VAL A 15 6.04 -15.59 7.34
N TRP A 16 6.01 -14.28 7.08
CA TRP A 16 4.85 -13.61 6.50
C TRP A 16 4.91 -13.65 4.97
N PRO A 17 3.78 -13.89 4.30
CA PRO A 17 3.73 -13.87 2.85
C PRO A 17 4.03 -12.45 2.34
N PRO A 18 4.56 -12.31 1.11
CA PRO A 18 4.93 -11.02 0.57
C PRO A 18 3.71 -10.15 0.31
N ASP A 19 3.83 -8.85 0.54
CA ASP A 19 2.81 -7.89 0.11
C ASP A 19 2.64 -7.92 -1.41
N ARG A 20 1.39 -7.77 -1.85
CA ARG A 20 0.99 -7.80 -3.26
C ARG A 20 0.39 -6.49 -3.73
N TYR A 21 -0.10 -5.67 -2.80
CA TYR A 21 -0.82 -4.44 -3.08
C TYR A 21 -0.30 -3.32 -2.21
N GLU A 22 -0.27 -2.10 -2.76
CA GLU A 22 0.04 -0.88 -2.03
C GLU A 22 -1.09 0.13 -2.22
N VAL A 23 -1.65 0.58 -1.12
CA VAL A 23 -2.65 1.65 -1.06
C VAL A 23 -1.90 2.94 -0.75
N ARG A 24 -1.96 3.91 -1.66
CA ARG A 24 -1.34 5.23 -1.52
C ARG A 24 -2.41 6.28 -1.37
N CYS A 25 -2.32 7.08 -0.32
CA CYS A 25 -3.19 8.23 -0.08
C CYS A 25 -2.33 9.50 -0.04
N THR A 26 -2.78 10.56 -0.70
CA THR A 26 -2.20 11.90 -0.55
C THR A 26 -3.24 12.84 0.04
N PHE A 27 -2.79 13.79 0.85
CA PHE A 27 -3.67 14.68 1.60
C PHE A 27 -3.35 16.15 1.28
N ALA A 28 -4.18 17.06 1.79
CA ALA A 28 -3.85 18.47 1.77
C ALA A 28 -2.74 18.75 2.80
N PRO A 29 -1.82 19.71 2.54
CA PRO A 29 -0.89 20.17 3.56
C PRO A 29 -1.62 20.54 4.86
N PRO A 30 -1.05 20.20 6.04
CA PRO A 30 0.31 19.73 6.27
C PRO A 30 0.51 18.22 6.13
N ASP A 31 -0.53 17.46 5.82
CA ASP A 31 -0.45 16.00 5.67
C ASP A 31 0.05 15.64 4.27
N TYR A 32 1.19 14.94 4.18
CA TYR A 32 1.87 14.73 2.91
C TYR A 32 1.37 13.48 2.17
N ALA A 33 1.52 12.30 2.78
CA ALA A 33 1.10 11.04 2.19
C ALA A 33 1.08 9.90 3.22
N MET A 34 0.30 8.85 2.92
CA MET A 34 0.29 7.57 3.62
C MET A 34 0.40 6.44 2.60
N ASN A 35 1.19 5.42 2.89
CA ASN A 35 1.30 4.22 2.05
C ASN A 35 1.21 2.98 2.93
N ASP A 36 0.18 2.17 2.70
CA ASP A 36 -0.03 0.89 3.39
C ASP A 36 0.10 -0.25 2.38
N ARG A 37 0.64 -1.39 2.83
CA ARG A 37 0.81 -2.59 2.00
C ARG A 37 0.01 -3.76 2.52
N TYR A 38 -0.48 -4.56 1.57
CA TYR A 38 -1.37 -5.68 1.85
C TYR A 38 -0.98 -6.90 1.04
N HIS A 39 -1.05 -8.06 1.68
CA HIS A 39 -0.98 -9.35 1.00
C HIS A 39 -2.28 -9.68 0.23
N PHE A 40 -3.45 -9.43 0.84
CA PHE A 40 -4.76 -9.78 0.29
C PHE A 40 -5.41 -8.60 -0.45
N ALA A 41 -6.04 -8.89 -1.59
CA ALA A 41 -6.65 -7.88 -2.45
C ALA A 41 -7.87 -7.21 -1.77
N GLU A 42 -8.66 -8.00 -1.06
CA GLU A 42 -9.88 -7.57 -0.38
C GLU A 42 -9.59 -6.51 0.67
N PHE A 43 -8.47 -6.64 1.40
CA PHE A 43 -8.07 -5.67 2.41
C PHE A 43 -7.57 -4.37 1.79
N ALA A 44 -6.83 -4.44 0.67
CA ALA A 44 -6.44 -3.24 -0.07
C ALA A 44 -7.66 -2.51 -0.65
N TYR A 45 -8.63 -3.25 -1.17
CA TYR A 45 -9.88 -2.70 -1.72
C TYR A 45 -10.72 -2.01 -0.65
N GLU A 46 -10.96 -2.69 0.47
CA GLU A 46 -11.71 -2.13 1.60
C GLU A 46 -11.02 -0.89 2.19
N ALA A 47 -9.68 -0.90 2.29
CA ALA A 47 -8.92 0.25 2.75
C ALA A 47 -9.10 1.46 1.81
N ALA A 48 -8.99 1.25 0.50
CA ALA A 48 -9.19 2.31 -0.49
C ALA A 48 -10.63 2.87 -0.49
N ARG A 49 -11.63 1.99 -0.37
CA ARG A 49 -13.04 2.41 -0.26
C ARG A 49 -13.30 3.21 1.00
N ARG A 50 -12.83 2.75 2.16
CA ARG A 50 -12.97 3.49 3.40
C ARG A 50 -12.27 4.85 3.34
N ALA A 51 -11.08 4.91 2.77
CA ALA A 51 -10.36 6.17 2.57
C ALA A 51 -11.14 7.13 1.65
N ARG A 52 -11.78 6.62 0.59
CA ARG A 52 -12.67 7.40 -0.29
C ARG A 52 -13.87 7.93 0.48
N ASP A 53 -14.54 7.06 1.23
CA ASP A 53 -15.77 7.40 1.96
C ASP A 53 -15.50 8.43 3.09
N ILE A 54 -14.31 8.40 3.70
CA ILE A 54 -13.84 9.42 4.66
C ILE A 54 -13.65 10.78 3.98
N GLY A 55 -13.23 10.81 2.70
CA GLY A 55 -13.17 12.03 1.90
C GLY A 55 -12.06 13.02 2.23
N LEU A 56 -11.09 12.64 3.08
CA LEU A 56 -9.95 13.51 3.46
C LEU A 56 -8.79 13.43 2.46
N ALA A 57 -8.61 12.29 1.80
CA ALA A 57 -7.55 12.09 0.83
C ALA A 57 -7.89 12.82 -0.49
N ARG A 58 -6.92 13.55 -1.04
CA ARG A 58 -7.00 14.22 -2.35
C ARG A 58 -6.79 13.25 -3.52
N GLN A 59 -6.04 12.20 -3.27
CA GLN A 59 -5.83 11.11 -4.22
C GLN A 59 -5.71 9.81 -3.44
N ILE A 60 -6.27 8.75 -3.99
CA ILE A 60 -6.17 7.38 -3.48
C ILE A 60 -5.84 6.51 -4.68
N GLN A 61 -4.78 5.70 -4.55
CA GLN A 61 -4.40 4.72 -5.55
C GLN A 61 -4.21 3.35 -4.89
N VAL A 62 -4.64 2.30 -5.58
CA VAL A 62 -4.23 0.93 -5.26
C VAL A 62 -3.39 0.39 -6.39
N ILE A 63 -2.18 -0.05 -6.07
CA ILE A 63 -1.17 -0.48 -7.02
C ILE A 63 -0.85 -1.95 -6.75
N ARG A 64 -0.91 -2.79 -7.79
CA ARG A 64 -0.39 -4.16 -7.71
C ARG A 64 1.13 -4.12 -7.81
N LEU A 65 1.81 -4.73 -6.85
CA LEU A 65 3.26 -4.65 -6.72
C LEU A 65 4.02 -5.50 -7.74
N SER A 66 3.41 -6.56 -8.30
CA SER A 66 4.07 -7.44 -9.26
C SER A 66 4.33 -6.79 -10.62
N ASP A 67 3.45 -5.89 -11.05
CA ASP A 67 3.47 -5.28 -12.39
C ASP A 67 3.30 -3.74 -12.37
N GLY A 68 3.06 -3.14 -11.20
CA GLY A 68 2.82 -1.71 -11.06
C GLY A 68 1.44 -1.25 -11.54
N ALA A 69 0.52 -2.17 -11.86
CA ALA A 69 -0.79 -1.81 -12.37
C ALA A 69 -1.62 -1.04 -11.33
N VAL A 70 -2.22 0.08 -11.76
CA VAL A 70 -3.18 0.82 -10.94
C VAL A 70 -4.55 0.16 -11.06
N LEU A 71 -5.04 -0.40 -9.96
CA LEU A 71 -6.32 -1.12 -9.88
C LEU A 71 -7.45 -0.21 -9.40
N PHE A 72 -7.11 0.81 -8.61
CA PHE A 72 -8.03 1.84 -8.13
C PHE A 72 -7.34 3.19 -8.22
N ASP A 73 -8.05 4.21 -8.69
CA ASP A 73 -7.57 5.60 -8.73
C ASP A 73 -8.75 6.57 -8.57
N LEU A 74 -8.72 7.36 -7.49
CA LEU A 74 -9.78 8.30 -7.16
C LEU A 74 -9.92 9.42 -8.18
N LEU A 75 -8.82 10.05 -8.60
CA LEU A 75 -8.84 11.20 -9.50
C LEU A 75 -9.33 10.85 -10.90
N THR A 76 -9.02 9.65 -11.40
CA THR A 76 -9.49 9.18 -12.71
C THR A 76 -10.83 8.44 -12.65
N GLY A 77 -11.35 8.17 -11.45
CA GLY A 77 -12.55 7.37 -11.25
C GLY A 77 -12.38 5.89 -11.63
N ARG A 78 -11.15 5.41 -11.73
CA ARG A 78 -10.85 4.03 -12.11
C ARG A 78 -11.05 3.10 -10.92
N GLU A 79 -11.85 2.06 -11.11
CA GLU A 79 -12.05 0.98 -10.14
C GLU A 79 -12.18 -0.34 -10.92
N VAL A 80 -11.09 -1.11 -10.97
CA VAL A 80 -11.07 -2.45 -11.59
C VAL A 80 -11.90 -3.40 -10.71
N PRO A 81 -12.69 -4.33 -11.25
CA PRO A 81 -13.41 -5.32 -10.45
C PRO A 81 -12.47 -6.16 -9.57
N ILE A 82 -12.83 -6.37 -8.30
CA ILE A 82 -11.96 -7.07 -7.32
C ILE A 82 -11.55 -8.49 -7.75
N ALA A 83 -12.37 -9.16 -8.57
CA ALA A 83 -12.07 -10.48 -9.14
C ALA A 83 -10.87 -10.46 -10.12
N GLU A 84 -10.45 -9.28 -10.58
CA GLU A 84 -9.35 -9.06 -11.52
C GLU A 84 -8.09 -8.47 -10.87
N TRP A 85 -8.06 -8.38 -9.53
CA TRP A 85 -6.97 -7.78 -8.75
C TRP A 85 -5.80 -8.73 -8.49
#